data_AF-A0AAU4IGM3-F1
#
_entry.id   AF-A0AAU4IGM3-F1
#
_cell.length_a   1.000
_cell.length_b   1.000
_cell.length_c   1.000
_cell.angle_alpha   90.00
_cell.angle_beta   90.00
_cell.angle_gamma   90.00
#
_symmetry.space_group_name_H-M   'P 1'
#
loop_
_entity.id
_entity.type
_entity.pdbx_description
1 polymer ?
#
loop_
_entity_poly.entity_id
_entity_poly.type
_entity_poly.pdbx_seq_one_letter_code
_entity_poly.pdbx_strand_id
1 'polypeptide(L)'
;MTTTEQDPRTRTTTPIVRGLALLDKDPRYDRQTGHASLPVEVCFLDGAKTTATLDMDPGQVLLLSLQLERAIALRAEDPKAASA
;
A
#
# COMPACT_ATOMS: atom_id res chain seq x y z
N MET A 1 37.62 -20.46 -25.93
CA MET A 1 36.18 -20.39 -25.65
C MET A 1 36.01 -19.51 -24.44
N THR A 2 35.45 -18.31 -24.63
CA THR A 2 35.42 -17.20 -23.67
C THR A 2 34.41 -17.47 -22.56
N THR A 3 34.89 -17.58 -21.33
CA THR A 3 34.07 -17.57 -20.11
C THR A 3 33.45 -16.18 -19.96
N THR A 4 32.14 -16.08 -20.07
CA THR A 4 31.41 -14.84 -19.78
C THR A 4 31.40 -14.65 -18.28
N GLU A 5 32.28 -13.79 -17.78
CA GLU A 5 32.25 -13.29 -16.41
C GLU A 5 31.00 -12.40 -16.27
N GLN A 6 29.98 -12.91 -15.58
CA GLN A 6 28.82 -12.12 -15.20
C GLN A 6 29.27 -11.09 -14.15
N ASP A 7 29.21 -9.81 -14.50
CA ASP A 7 29.48 -8.69 -13.59
C ASP A 7 28.55 -8.77 -12.37
N PRO A 8 29.06 -8.90 -11.13
CA PRO A 8 28.24 -8.99 -9.92
C PRO A 8 27.42 -7.71 -9.64
N ARG A 9 27.60 -6.63 -10.42
CA ARG A 9 26.83 -5.38 -10.31
C ARG A 9 25.42 -5.44 -10.90
N THR A 10 25.03 -6.50 -11.61
CA THR A 10 23.68 -6.65 -12.19
C THR A 10 22.77 -7.60 -11.40
N ARG A 11 22.96 -7.72 -10.09
CA ARG A 11 21.98 -8.42 -9.25
C ARG A 11 20.74 -7.52 -9.10
N THR A 12 19.78 -7.70 -10.00
CA THR A 12 18.45 -7.08 -9.88
C THR A 12 17.77 -7.65 -8.64
N THR A 13 18.00 -7.03 -7.49
CA THR A 13 17.29 -7.34 -6.26
C THR A 13 15.84 -6.90 -6.44
N THR A 14 14.89 -7.81 -6.22
CA THR A 14 13.47 -7.43 -6.17
C THR A 14 13.31 -6.34 -5.11
N PRO A 15 12.83 -5.14 -5.47
CA PRO A 15 12.75 -4.04 -4.52
C PRO A 15 11.75 -4.38 -3.43
N ILE A 16 12.19 -4.33 -2.17
CA ILE A 16 11.36 -4.66 -1.02
C ILE A 16 10.59 -3.41 -0.60
N VAL A 17 9.27 -3.51 -0.58
CA VAL A 17 8.38 -2.44 -0.13
C VAL A 17 8.54 -2.26 1.38
N ARG A 18 8.95 -1.06 1.80
CA ARG A 18 9.01 -0.64 3.20
C ARG A 18 7.64 -0.17 3.70
N GLY A 19 6.89 0.52 2.85
CA GLY A 19 5.59 1.07 3.21
C GLY A 19 4.91 1.77 2.05
N LEU A 20 3.65 2.13 2.28
CA LEU A 20 2.79 2.85 1.35
C LEU A 20 2.30 4.13 2.02
N ALA A 21 2.22 5.22 1.25
CA ALA A 21 1.54 6.44 1.64
C ALA A 21 0.44 6.76 0.62
N LEU A 22 -0.74 7.14 1.11
CA LEU A 22 -1.81 7.62 0.24
C LEU A 22 -1.42 8.98 -0.33
N LEU A 23 -1.44 9.10 -1.66
CA LEU A 23 -1.20 10.37 -2.35
C LEU A 23 -2.46 11.24 -2.39
N ASP A 24 -3.62 10.59 -2.41
CA ASP A 24 -4.93 11.23 -2.37
C ASP A 24 -5.74 10.63 -1.23
N LYS A 25 -6.55 11.48 -0.59
CA LYS A 25 -7.45 11.10 0.50
C LYS A 25 -8.78 10.56 -0.01
N ASP A 26 -9.12 10.83 -1.27
CA ASP A 26 -10.39 10.41 -1.87
C ASP A 26 -10.19 9.20 -2.79
N PRO A 27 -10.39 7.96 -2.29
CA PRO A 27 -10.36 6.77 -3.14
C PRO A 27 -11.40 6.87 -4.24
N ARG A 28 -11.01 6.54 -5.48
CA ARG A 28 -11.97 6.42 -6.58
C ARG A 28 -12.69 5.08 -6.43
N TYR A 29 -13.94 5.14 -5.98
CA TYR A 29 -14.80 3.97 -5.82
C TYR A 29 -15.85 3.93 -6.93
N ASP A 30 -15.89 2.82 -7.67
CA ASP A 30 -16.94 2.54 -8.65
C ASP A 30 -18.06 1.74 -7.98
N ARG A 31 -19.22 2.36 -7.84
CA ARG A 31 -20.41 1.74 -7.24
C ARG A 31 -21.02 0.64 -8.09
N GLN A 32 -20.82 0.64 -9.41
CA GLN A 32 -21.40 -0.37 -10.29
C GLN A 32 -20.65 -1.69 -10.19
N THR A 33 -19.32 -1.62 -10.16
CA THR A 33 -18.45 -2.81 -10.13
C THR A 33 -18.00 -3.17 -8.71
N GLY A 34 -18.08 -2.23 -7.76
CA GLY A 34 -17.60 -2.39 -6.40
C GLY A 34 -16.08 -2.28 -6.26
N HIS A 35 -15.37 -1.88 -7.31
CA HIS A 35 -13.91 -1.72 -7.29
C HIS A 35 -13.50 -0.36 -6.71
N ALA A 36 -12.29 -0.32 -6.15
CA ALA A 36 -11.66 0.92 -5.71
C ALA A 36 -10.24 1.03 -6.26
N SER A 37 -9.83 2.25 -6.62
CA SER A 37 -8.45 2.56 -7.03
C SER A 37 -7.92 3.71 -6.19
N LEU A 38 -6.73 3.51 -5.59
CA LEU A 38 -6.06 4.53 -4.78
C LEU A 38 -4.67 4.85 -5.32
N PRO A 39 -4.35 6.13 -5.59
CA PRO A 39 -2.97 6.51 -5.87
C PRO A 39 -2.14 6.45 -4.59
N VAL A 40 -1.01 5.76 -4.66
CA VAL A 40 -0.08 5.55 -3.53
C VAL A 40 1.36 5.89 -3.91
N GLU A 41 2.11 6.39 -2.95
CA GLU A 41 3.57 6.41 -3.01
C GLU A 41 4.09 5.13 -2.35
N VAL A 42 4.78 4.31 -3.13
CA VAL A 42 5.48 3.13 -2.66
C VAL A 42 6.88 3.55 -2.23
N CYS A 43 7.18 3.38 -0.95
CA CYS A 43 8.52 3.57 -0.42
C CYS A 43 9.24 2.23 -0.33
N PHE A 44 10.41 2.12 -0.94
CA PHE A 44 11.24 0.92 -0.89
C PHE A 44 12.29 1.02 0.22
N LEU A 45 12.85 -0.14 0.63
CA LEU A 45 13.86 -0.21 1.69
C LEU A 45 15.16 0.50 1.35
N ASP A 46 15.51 0.57 0.06
CA ASP A 46 16.66 1.32 -0.45
C ASP A 46 16.45 2.84 -0.43
N GLY A 47 15.27 3.31 0.00
CA GLY A 47 14.90 4.71 0.05
C GLY A 47 14.29 5.23 -1.26
N ALA A 48 14.26 4.43 -2.32
CA ALA A 48 13.57 4.80 -3.55
C ALA A 48 12.07 4.95 -3.31
N LYS A 49 11.47 5.84 -4.10
CA LYS A 49 10.03 6.12 -4.06
C LYS A 49 9.46 6.06 -5.47
N THR A 50 8.28 5.48 -5.61
CA THR A 50 7.54 5.50 -6.87
C THR A 50 6.06 5.69 -6.62
N THR A 51 5.38 6.31 -7.59
CA THR A 51 3.92 6.43 -7.57
C THR A 51 3.29 5.21 -8.25
N ALA A 52 2.29 4.62 -7.63
CA ALA A 52 1.53 3.50 -8.18
C ALA A 52 0.04 3.66 -7.90
N THR A 53 -0.79 2.87 -8.58
CA THR A 53 -2.20 2.73 -8.27
C THR A 53 -2.40 1.40 -7.55
N LEU A 54 -3.04 1.43 -6.38
CA LEU A 54 -3.52 0.26 -5.68
C LEU A 54 -4.97 0.01 -6.11
N ASP A 55 -5.15 -1.03 -6.92
CA ASP A 55 -6.48 -1.48 -7.36
C ASP A 55 -7.00 -2.58 -6.44
N MET A 56 -8.24 -2.43 -5.99
CA MET A 56 -8.91 -3.35 -5.09
C MET A 56 -10.20 -3.87 -5.74
N ASP A 57 -10.34 -5.19 -5.72
CA ASP A 57 -11.59 -5.86 -6.08
C ASP A 57 -12.64 -5.72 -4.95
N PRO A 58 -13.92 -6.04 -5.21
CA PRO A 58 -14.98 -5.87 -4.23
C PRO A 58 -14.76 -6.62 -2.92
N GLY A 59 -14.10 -7.79 -2.97
CA GLY A 59 -13.77 -8.56 -1.77
C GLY A 59 -12.71 -7.87 -0.92
N GLN A 60 -11.69 -7.29 -1.55
CA GLN A 60 -10.66 -6.50 -0.88
C GLN A 60 -11.23 -5.20 -0.30
N VAL A 61 -12.14 -4.53 -1.01
CA VAL A 61 -12.84 -3.34 -0.51
C VAL A 61 -13.66 -3.68 0.74
N LEU A 62 -14.39 -4.80 0.72
CA LEU A 62 -15.14 -5.27 1.89
C LEU A 62 -14.23 -5.57 3.07
N LEU A 63 -13.11 -6.28 2.84
CA LEU A 63 -12.15 -6.60 3.90
C LEU A 63 -11.57 -5.33 4.54
N LEU A 64 -11.19 -4.35 3.71
CA LEU A 64 -10.70 -3.06 4.19
C LEU A 64 -11.75 -2.35 5.05
N SER A 65 -13.02 -2.36 4.62
CA SER A 65 -14.12 -1.72 5.35
C SER A 65 -14.31 -2.34 6.74
N LEU A 66 -14.32 -3.67 6.84
CA LEU A 66 -14.43 -4.39 8.11
C LEU A 66 -13.25 -4.11 9.05
N GLN A 67 -12.03 -4.07 8.50
CA GLN A 67 -10.83 -3.76 9.28
C GLN A 67 -10.86 -2.31 9.79
N LEU A 68 -11.34 -1.37 8.96
CA LEU A 68 -11.47 0.03 9.33
C LEU A 68 -12.50 0.23 10.45
N GLU A 69 -13.68 -0.37 10.34
CA GLU A 69 -14.71 -0.32 11.39
C GLU A 69 -14.16 -0.85 12.72
N ARG A 70 -13.44 -1.99 12.68
CA ARG A 70 -12.79 -2.54 13.88
C ARG A 70 -11.73 -1.59 14.44
N ALA A 71 -10.92 -0.97 13.60
CA ALA A 71 -9.90 -0.02 14.04
C ALA A 71 -10.51 1.25 14.65
N ILE A 72 -11.64 1.73 14.13
CA ILE A 72 -12.39 2.86 14.69
C ILE A 72 -12.97 2.49 16.05
N ALA A 73 -13.60 1.31 16.17
CA ALA A 73 -14.13 0.82 17.44
C ALA A 73 -13.03 0.74 18.52
N LEU A 74 -11.88 0.15 18.18
CA LEU A 74 -10.73 0.06 19.09
C LEU A 74 -10.20 1.43 19.54
N ARG A 75 -10.27 2.45 18.68
CA ARG A 75 -9.88 3.83 19.04
C ARG A 75 -10.90 4.50 19.94
N ALA A 76 -12.19 4.24 19.72
CA ALA A 76 -13.26 4.79 20.56
C ALA A 76 -13.22 4.21 21.99
N GLU A 77 -12.71 2.98 22.14
CA GLU A 77 -12.52 2.32 23.43
C GLU A 77 -11.23 2.73 24.14
N ASP A 78 -10.32 3.48 23.49
CA ASP A 78 -9.08 3.97 24.10
C ASP A 78 -9.29 5.37 24.74
N PRO A 79 -9.45 5.47 26.08
CA PRO A 79 -9.74 6.73 26.76
C PRO A 79 -8.59 7.75 26.70
N LYS A 80 -7.40 7.38 26.20
CA LYS A 80 -6.25 8.28 26.10
C LYS A 80 -6.29 9.18 24.84
N ALA A 81 -7.09 8.84 23.84
CA ALA A 81 -7.22 9.63 22.60
C ALA A 81 -8.17 10.84 22.74
N ALA A 82 -8.98 10.90 23.80
CA ALA A 82 -9.96 11.97 24.04
C ALA A 82 -9.40 13.16 24.86
N SER A 83 -8.10 13.17 25.19
CA SER A 83 -7.46 14.15 26.07
C SER A 83 -6.20 14.81 25.45
N ALA A 84 -6.20 15.06 24.14
CA ALA A 84 -5.16 15.83 23.45
C ALA A 84 -5.76 16.98 22.65
#